data_AF-A0A200ILH6-F1
#
_entry.id   AF-A0A200ILH6-F1
#
_cell.length_a   1.000
_cell.length_b   1.000
_cell.length_c   1.000
_cell.angle_alpha   90.00
_cell.angle_beta   90.00
_cell.angle_gamma   90.00
#
_symmetry.space_group_name_H-M   'P 1'
#
loop_
_entity.id
_entity.type
_entity.pdbx_description
1 polymer ?
#
loop_
_entity_poly.entity_id
_entity_poly.type
_entity_poly.pdbx_seq_one_letter_code
_entity_poly.pdbx_strand_id
1 'polypeptide(L)'
;MKKLIVLFILSAGLLTLTGCNLFGGSDQSSDETTDSSVLKAEKADITNSVYTLKVRKDMDLSAGQLTFTDKKMEWTRTYQTQGTDSSESSEEKTVLTDIKITTKDDEYIISGKENKKETTVIFTKIGNYRLKDEDGNIYSL
;
A
#
# COMPACT_ATOMS: atom_id res chain seq x y z
N MET A 1 50.98 -5.15 -18.75
CA MET A 1 51.70 -6.22 -18.02
C MET A 1 51.04 -7.55 -18.34
N LYS A 2 51.82 -8.63 -18.27
CA LYS A 2 51.59 -9.97 -18.84
C LYS A 2 50.27 -10.62 -18.41
N LYS A 3 49.63 -11.27 -19.38
CA LYS A 3 48.56 -12.27 -19.23
C LYS A 3 49.05 -13.41 -18.33
N LEU A 4 48.21 -13.87 -17.41
CA LEU A 4 48.39 -15.17 -16.76
C LEU A 4 47.10 -15.99 -16.97
N ILE A 5 47.23 -16.99 -17.84
CA ILE A 5 46.33 -18.15 -17.94
C ILE A 5 47.05 -19.25 -17.17
N VAL A 6 46.38 -19.88 -16.19
CA VAL A 6 46.67 -21.27 -15.81
C VAL A 6 45.35 -21.98 -15.51
N LEU A 7 45.12 -23.01 -16.32
CA LEU A 7 44.09 -24.02 -16.30
C LEU A 7 44.65 -25.24 -15.52
N PHE A 8 43.90 -25.85 -14.60
CA PHE A 8 44.13 -27.23 -14.10
C PHE A 8 42.77 -27.78 -13.58
N ILE A 9 42.03 -28.54 -14.42
CA ILE A 9 41.92 -30.02 -14.46
C ILE A 9 41.12 -30.63 -13.29
N LEU A 10 39.86 -30.96 -13.61
CA LEU A 10 39.18 -32.26 -13.51
C LEU A 10 39.53 -33.20 -12.33
N SER A 11 38.53 -33.50 -11.50
CA SER A 11 38.41 -34.81 -10.86
C SER A 11 36.93 -35.19 -10.69
N ALA A 12 36.54 -36.24 -11.40
CA ALA A 12 35.26 -36.90 -11.31
C ALA A 12 35.06 -37.57 -9.95
N GLY A 13 33.83 -37.50 -9.43
CA GLY A 13 33.37 -38.29 -8.29
C GLY A 13 31.91 -38.66 -8.49
N LEU A 14 31.67 -39.74 -9.22
CA LEU A 14 30.39 -40.46 -9.22
C LEU A 14 30.20 -41.12 -7.86
N LEU A 15 29.11 -40.79 -7.16
CA LEU A 15 28.52 -41.67 -6.16
C LEU A 15 27.03 -41.82 -6.47
N THR A 16 26.71 -42.92 -7.14
CA THR A 16 25.35 -43.45 -7.25
C THR A 16 25.00 -44.13 -5.94
N LEU A 17 24.10 -43.54 -5.16
CA LEU A 17 23.38 -44.25 -4.12
C LEU A 17 21.94 -44.47 -4.61
N THR A 18 21.75 -45.63 -5.22
CA THR A 18 20.46 -46.30 -5.35
C THR A 18 19.93 -46.64 -3.97
N GLY A 19 18.85 -45.98 -3.57
CA GLY A 19 17.99 -46.39 -2.45
C GLY A 19 16.54 -46.38 -2.94
N CYS A 20 15.98 -47.58 -3.08
CA CYS A 20 14.64 -47.83 -3.61
C CYS A 20 13.51 -47.38 -2.65
N ASN A 21 12.56 -46.65 -3.23
CA ASN A 21 11.10 -46.59 -3.00
C ASN A 21 10.50 -47.13 -1.68
N LEU A 22 9.78 -46.28 -0.94
CA LEU A 22 8.64 -46.72 -0.14
C LEU A 22 7.62 -45.58 0.12
N PHE A 23 6.36 -45.81 -0.29
CA PHE A 23 5.15 -44.99 -0.12
C PHE A 23 5.14 -43.65 -0.88
N GLY A 24 4.19 -43.33 -1.76
CA GLY A 24 2.82 -43.81 -1.90
C GLY A 24 1.90 -42.60 -1.95
N GLY A 25 1.36 -42.29 -3.13
CA GLY A 25 0.13 -41.51 -3.32
C GLY A 25 0.12 -40.05 -2.89
N SER A 26 0.00 -39.14 -3.85
CA SER A 26 -1.19 -38.30 -4.05
C SER A 26 -0.79 -37.12 -4.92
N ASP A 27 -1.60 -36.85 -5.94
CA ASP A 27 -1.63 -35.60 -6.67
C ASP A 27 -1.45 -34.41 -5.74
N GLN A 28 -0.30 -33.74 -5.86
CA GLN A 28 -0.20 -32.35 -5.45
C GLN A 28 0.17 -31.60 -6.71
N SER A 29 -0.88 -31.19 -7.44
CA SER A 29 -0.78 -30.00 -8.29
C SER A 29 -0.25 -28.92 -7.38
N SER A 30 1.05 -28.63 -7.49
CA SER A 30 1.59 -27.38 -7.02
C SER A 30 0.98 -26.33 -7.92
N ASP A 31 -0.24 -25.90 -7.59
CA ASP A 31 -0.69 -24.56 -7.91
C ASP A 31 0.40 -23.66 -7.36
N GLU A 32 1.28 -23.24 -8.27
CA GLU A 32 2.20 -22.15 -8.10
C GLU A 32 1.33 -20.95 -7.69
N THR A 33 1.16 -20.74 -6.39
CA THR A 33 0.71 -19.47 -5.86
C THR A 33 1.83 -18.49 -6.18
N THR A 34 1.80 -17.92 -7.37
CA THR A 34 2.48 -16.65 -7.64
C THR A 34 1.74 -15.58 -6.85
N ASP A 35 1.93 -15.60 -5.53
CA ASP A 35 1.71 -14.47 -4.64
C ASP A 35 2.78 -13.43 -5.01
N SER A 36 2.55 -12.79 -6.15
CA SER A 36 3.19 -11.54 -6.45
C SER A 36 2.62 -10.58 -5.42
N SER A 37 3.39 -10.31 -4.37
CA SER A 37 3.16 -9.27 -3.36
C SER A 37 3.22 -7.87 -3.99
N VAL A 38 2.57 -7.69 -5.14
CA VAL A 38 2.25 -6.39 -5.69
C VAL A 38 1.32 -5.75 -4.69
N LEU A 39 1.61 -4.51 -4.31
CA LEU A 39 0.83 -3.69 -3.41
C LEU A 39 -0.56 -3.38 -4.00
N LYS A 40 -1.36 -4.40 -4.30
CA LYS A 40 -2.67 -4.25 -4.93
C LYS A 40 -3.66 -3.70 -3.92
N ALA A 41 -4.36 -2.65 -4.31
CA ALA A 41 -5.42 -2.06 -3.54
C ALA A 41 -6.69 -2.93 -3.60
N GLU A 42 -7.24 -3.25 -2.43
CA GLU A 42 -8.50 -3.99 -2.33
C GLU A 42 -9.53 -3.14 -1.60
N LYS A 43 -10.74 -3.00 -2.17
CA LYS A 43 -11.81 -2.20 -1.56
C LYS A 43 -12.06 -2.56 -0.08
N ALA A 44 -11.93 -3.84 0.26
CA ALA A 44 -12.14 -4.33 1.62
C ALA A 44 -11.13 -3.74 2.63
N ASP A 45 -9.91 -3.37 2.20
CA ASP A 45 -8.86 -2.83 3.06
C ASP A 45 -9.22 -1.47 3.67
N ILE A 46 -10.09 -0.72 3.00
CA ILE A 46 -10.45 0.65 3.40
C ILE A 46 -11.95 0.80 3.68
N THR A 47 -12.75 -0.26 3.60
CA THR A 47 -14.18 -0.15 3.90
C THR A 47 -14.39 -0.24 5.41
N ASN A 48 -15.16 0.69 6.00
CA ASN A 48 -15.43 0.73 7.45
C ASN A 48 -14.16 0.83 8.31
N SER A 49 -13.27 1.73 7.90
CA SER A 49 -11.94 1.89 8.49
C SER A 49 -11.65 3.35 8.82
N VAL A 50 -10.78 3.57 9.81
CA VAL A 50 -10.30 4.90 10.19
C VAL A 50 -8.78 4.90 10.10
N TYR A 51 -8.22 5.85 9.36
CA TYR A 51 -6.79 6.04 9.23
C TYR A 51 -6.38 7.39 9.83
N THR A 52 -5.21 7.43 10.47
CA THR A 52 -4.63 8.63 11.08
C THR A 52 -3.29 8.97 10.44
N LEU A 53 -2.99 10.26 10.33
CA LEU A 53 -1.73 10.76 9.80
C LEU A 53 -0.55 10.22 10.63
N LYS A 54 0.45 9.62 9.96
CA LYS A 54 1.68 9.10 10.58
C LYS A 54 2.93 9.77 10.05
N VAL A 55 2.97 10.10 8.77
CA VAL A 55 4.08 10.81 8.15
C VAL A 55 3.52 11.97 7.36
N ARG A 56 4.02 13.16 7.64
CA ARG A 56 3.69 14.36 6.87
C ARG A 56 4.80 14.69 5.88
N LYS A 57 4.39 15.17 4.71
CA LYS A 57 5.25 15.76 3.69
C LYS A 57 5.00 17.25 3.58
N ASP A 58 3.75 17.65 3.74
CA ASP A 58 3.40 19.02 4.07
C ASP A 58 3.84 19.33 5.51
N MET A 59 4.64 20.38 5.70
CA MET A 59 5.17 20.77 7.00
C MET A 59 4.15 21.55 7.85
N ASP A 60 3.19 22.20 7.21
CA ASP A 60 2.12 22.93 7.87
C ASP A 60 1.02 21.96 8.30
N LEU A 61 0.86 20.81 7.62
CA LEU A 61 -0.02 19.74 8.10
C LEU A 61 0.46 19.17 9.44
N SER A 62 -0.40 19.25 10.45
CA SER A 62 -0.09 18.84 11.83
C SER A 62 -0.84 17.59 12.25
N ALA A 63 -2.07 17.42 11.76
CA ALA A 63 -2.89 16.25 12.02
C ALA A 63 -3.77 15.96 10.80
N GLY A 64 -4.21 14.70 10.69
CA GLY A 64 -5.21 14.33 9.72
C GLY A 64 -5.83 12.98 10.02
N GLN A 65 -7.09 12.82 9.62
CA GLN A 65 -7.85 11.60 9.81
C GLN A 65 -8.72 11.34 8.58
N LEU A 66 -8.71 10.10 8.11
CA LEU A 66 -9.58 9.59 7.07
C LEU A 66 -10.54 8.58 7.69
N THR A 67 -11.83 8.79 7.53
CA THR A 67 -12.86 7.83 7.93
C THR A 67 -13.58 7.37 6.69
N PHE A 68 -13.62 6.06 6.47
CA PHE A 68 -14.35 5.44 5.39
C PHE A 68 -15.49 4.59 5.94
N THR A 69 -16.66 4.73 5.35
CA THR A 69 -17.77 3.78 5.48
C THR A 69 -18.10 3.19 4.12
N ASP A 70 -19.14 2.36 4.06
CA ASP A 70 -19.70 1.84 2.80
C ASP A 70 -20.15 2.92 1.80
N LYS A 71 -20.54 4.10 2.28
CA LYS A 71 -21.20 5.17 1.49
C LYS A 71 -20.62 6.56 1.71
N LYS A 72 -19.69 6.72 2.63
CA LYS A 72 -19.17 8.03 3.01
C LYS A 72 -17.65 7.98 3.20
N MET A 73 -16.99 9.04 2.76
CA MET A 73 -15.62 9.34 3.15
C MET A 73 -15.60 10.70 3.84
N GLU A 74 -14.94 10.78 4.99
CA GLU A 74 -14.60 12.02 5.66
C GLU A 74 -13.08 12.12 5.76
N TRP A 75 -12.53 13.26 5.33
CA TRP A 75 -11.12 13.56 5.45
C TRP A 75 -10.96 14.90 6.16
N THR A 76 -10.48 14.85 7.39
CA THR A 76 -10.15 16.04 8.17
C THR A 76 -8.64 16.23 8.17
N ARG A 77 -8.19 17.45 7.93
CA ARG A 77 -6.78 17.88 7.92
C ARG A 77 -6.66 19.14 8.77
N THR A 78 -5.66 19.19 9.64
CA THR A 78 -5.40 20.34 10.51
C THR A 78 -4.04 20.93 10.19
N TYR A 79 -4.00 22.19 9.78
CA TYR A 79 -2.79 22.90 9.41
C TYR A 79 -2.41 23.91 10.49
N GLN A 80 -1.12 23.99 10.79
CA GLN A 80 -0.56 25.08 11.58
C GLN A 80 -0.44 26.31 10.68
N THR A 81 -0.98 27.44 11.13
CA THR A 81 -0.78 28.70 10.44
C THR A 81 0.46 29.38 10.99
N GLN A 82 1.39 29.76 10.10
CA GLN A 82 2.57 30.53 10.50
C GLN A 82 2.16 31.98 10.82
N GLY A 83 1.87 32.22 12.09
CA GLY A 83 1.63 33.55 12.67
C GLY A 83 2.64 33.87 13.78
N THR A 84 2.70 35.14 14.19
CA THR A 84 3.57 35.62 15.27
C THR A 84 3.27 34.95 16.62
N ASP A 85 2.05 34.43 16.78
CA ASP A 85 1.62 33.59 17.90
C ASP A 85 1.50 32.13 17.42
N SER A 86 2.39 31.27 17.94
CA SER A 86 2.62 29.88 17.51
C SER A 86 1.46 28.89 17.76
N SER A 87 0.22 29.36 17.94
CA SER A 87 -0.92 28.59 18.43
C SER A 87 -2.13 28.56 17.49
N GLU A 88 -2.07 29.26 16.35
CA GLU A 88 -3.19 29.26 15.41
C GLU A 88 -3.16 28.00 14.51
N SER A 89 -4.34 27.42 14.31
CA SER A 89 -4.52 26.28 13.42
C SER A 89 -5.79 26.45 12.62
N SER A 90 -5.79 25.90 11.42
CA SER A 90 -6.97 25.82 10.55
C SER A 90 -7.33 24.36 10.32
N GLU A 91 -8.62 24.09 10.22
CA GLU A 91 -9.15 22.77 9.89
C GLU A 91 -9.79 22.81 8.51
N GLU A 92 -9.39 21.87 7.67
CA GLU A 92 -10.04 21.58 6.40
C GLU A 92 -10.72 20.22 6.48
N LYS A 93 -11.97 20.15 6.01
CA LYS A 93 -12.76 18.92 6.00
C LYS A 93 -13.39 18.68 4.65
N THR A 94 -12.98 17.60 4.00
CA THR A 94 -13.61 17.06 2.79
C THR A 94 -14.61 15.97 3.20
N VAL A 95 -15.83 16.04 2.67
CA VAL A 95 -16.86 15.03 2.92
C VAL A 95 -17.46 14.60 1.58
N LEU A 96 -17.20 13.34 1.22
CA LEU A 96 -17.85 12.69 0.08
C LEU A 96 -18.98 11.80 0.56
N THR A 97 -20.18 12.00 0.00
CA THR A 97 -21.34 11.12 0.19
C THR A 97 -21.63 10.32 -1.08
N ASP A 98 -22.44 9.26 -0.98
CA ASP A 98 -22.75 8.35 -2.09
C ASP A 98 -21.48 7.77 -2.74
N ILE A 99 -20.45 7.47 -1.94
CA ILE A 99 -19.14 7.11 -2.50
C ILE A 99 -19.17 5.77 -3.25
N LYS A 100 -18.39 5.69 -4.30
CA LYS A 100 -18.00 4.47 -4.99
C LYS A 100 -16.49 4.33 -4.88
N ILE A 101 -16.07 3.23 -4.25
CA ILE A 101 -14.66 2.85 -4.13
C ILE A 101 -14.35 1.91 -5.29
N THR A 102 -13.41 2.31 -6.14
CA THR A 102 -12.82 1.45 -7.17
C THR A 102 -11.33 1.33 -6.92
N THR A 103 -10.73 0.22 -7.34
CA THR A 103 -9.29 0.01 -7.21
C THR A 103 -8.68 -0.29 -8.56
N LYS A 104 -7.45 0.20 -8.76
CA LYS A 104 -6.65 -0.04 -9.95
C LYS A 104 -5.20 -0.13 -9.52
N ASP A 105 -4.57 -1.29 -9.75
CA ASP A 105 -3.21 -1.56 -9.28
C ASP A 105 -3.07 -1.27 -7.78
N ASP A 106 -2.25 -0.30 -7.38
CA ASP A 106 -2.06 0.15 -6.00
C ASP A 106 -2.91 1.36 -5.62
N GLU A 107 -3.83 1.82 -6.47
CA GLU A 107 -4.65 3.00 -6.23
C GLU A 107 -6.05 2.66 -5.72
N TYR A 108 -6.49 3.43 -4.72
CA TYR A 108 -7.88 3.58 -4.33
C TYR A 108 -8.44 4.84 -4.97
N ILE A 109 -9.45 4.69 -5.81
CA ILE A 109 -10.14 5.80 -6.49
C ILE A 109 -11.53 5.94 -5.86
N ILE A 110 -11.72 7.03 -5.12
CA ILE A 110 -12.91 7.32 -4.32
C ILE A 110 -13.70 8.41 -5.01
N SER A 111 -14.72 8.04 -5.78
CA SER A 111 -15.65 9.00 -6.40
C SER A 111 -16.88 9.16 -5.53
N GLY A 112 -17.41 10.38 -5.39
CA GLY A 112 -18.66 10.64 -4.69
C GLY A 112 -19.07 12.10 -4.81
N LYS A 113 -20.07 12.51 -4.03
CA LYS A 113 -20.58 13.88 -4.06
C LYS A 113 -20.05 14.71 -2.91
N GLU A 114 -19.49 15.87 -3.25
CA GLU A 114 -19.19 16.96 -2.34
C GLU A 114 -20.03 18.16 -2.73
N ASN A 115 -20.83 18.72 -1.81
CA ASN A 115 -21.68 19.89 -2.09
C ASN A 115 -22.53 19.73 -3.37
N LYS A 116 -23.07 18.51 -3.61
CA LYS A 116 -23.86 18.10 -4.79
C LYS A 116 -23.10 18.05 -6.11
N LYS A 117 -21.77 18.18 -6.11
CA LYS A 117 -20.91 18.01 -7.29
C LYS A 117 -20.14 16.71 -7.16
N GLU A 118 -19.96 16.02 -8.29
CA GLU A 118 -19.10 14.83 -8.35
C GLU A 118 -17.65 15.23 -8.15
N THR A 119 -16.98 14.60 -7.19
CA THR A 119 -15.58 14.79 -6.81
C THR A 119 -14.91 13.42 -6.73
N THR A 120 -13.62 13.35 -7.05
CA THR A 120 -12.82 12.13 -6.93
C THR A 120 -11.59 12.42 -6.10
N VAL A 121 -11.28 11.52 -5.16
CA VAL A 121 -10.07 11.55 -4.34
C VAL A 121 -9.33 10.23 -4.54
N ILE A 122 -8.01 10.30 -4.67
CA ILE A 122 -7.17 9.13 -4.95
C ILE A 122 -6.17 8.95 -3.81
N PHE A 123 -5.99 7.69 -3.38
CA PHE A 123 -4.94 7.30 -2.44
C PHE A 123 -4.13 6.14 -3.02
N THR A 124 -2.82 6.13 -2.78
CA THR A 124 -1.96 5.00 -3.13
C THR A 124 -1.75 4.08 -1.93
N LYS A 125 -1.94 2.78 -2.10
CA LYS A 125 -1.53 1.74 -1.15
C LYS A 125 -0.01 1.63 -1.15
N ILE A 126 0.61 1.84 0.01
CA ILE A 126 2.08 1.78 0.15
C ILE A 126 2.54 0.73 1.16
N GLY A 127 1.64 -0.17 1.55
CA GLY A 127 1.92 -1.23 2.51
C GLY A 127 0.66 -1.62 3.28
N ASN A 128 0.84 -2.55 4.21
CA ASN A 128 -0.24 -3.09 5.04
C ASN A 128 -1.00 -1.96 5.75
N TYR A 129 -2.25 -1.71 5.35
CA TYR A 129 -3.11 -0.64 5.86
C TYR A 129 -2.44 0.75 5.91
N ARG A 130 -1.64 1.08 4.89
CA ARG A 130 -1.04 2.41 4.74
C ARG A 130 -1.43 3.04 3.42
N LEU A 131 -1.93 4.27 3.52
CA LEU A 131 -2.40 5.07 2.40
C LEU A 131 -1.52 6.29 2.25
N LYS A 132 -1.23 6.67 1.01
CA LYS A 132 -0.53 7.90 0.65
C LYS A 132 -1.49 8.79 -0.12
N ASP A 133 -1.63 10.05 0.29
CA ASP A 133 -2.39 11.05 -0.48
C ASP A 133 -1.56 11.65 -1.63
N GLU A 134 -2.16 12.56 -2.39
CA GLU A 134 -1.51 13.24 -3.53
C GLU A 134 -0.29 14.09 -3.11
N ASP A 135 -0.34 14.66 -1.90
CA ASP A 135 0.74 15.46 -1.33
C ASP A 135 1.87 14.60 -0.73
N GLY A 136 1.69 13.27 -0.71
CA GLY A 136 2.66 12.31 -0.21
C GLY A 136 2.61 12.08 1.30
N ASN A 137 1.62 12.64 2.00
CA ASN A 137 1.37 12.33 3.40
C ASN A 137 0.89 10.88 3.55
N ILE A 138 1.28 10.24 4.64
CA ILE A 138 0.99 8.84 4.90
C ILE A 138 0.05 8.72 6.08
N TYR A 139 -1.06 8.02 5.83
CA TYR A 139 -2.06 7.63 6.81
C TYR A 139 -1.95 6.13 7.09
N SER A 140 -2.21 5.74 8.32
CA SER A 140 -2.25 4.33 8.75
C SER A 140 -3.48 4.09 9.61
N LEU A 141 -4.06 2.89 9.49
CA LEU A 141 -5.03 2.38 10.44
C LEU A 141 -4.47 2.45 11.87
#